data_AF-A0A1J3E3A6-F1
#
_entry.id   AF-A0A1J3E3A6-F1
#
_cell.length_a   1.000
_cell.length_b   1.000
_cell.length_c   1.000
_cell.angle_alpha   90.00
_cell.angle_beta   90.00
_cell.angle_gamma   90.00
#
_symmetry.space_group_name_H-M   'P 1'
#
loop_
_entity.id
_entity.type
_entity.pdbx_description
1 polymer ?
#
loop_
_entity_poly.entity_id
_entity_poly.type
_entity_poly.pdbx_seq_one_letter_code
_entity_poly.pdbx_strand_id
1 'polypeptide(L)'
;PASEIRWKAYKVSKKIPVLLKVELVPIGNLLNELFVNRSPALSDVEMYIFPGDKTTRRYKEEHAYLFEVMKSRNAMIRINIKDTPLLIFSSKLLDKSSQNIIKMQKKTNNFLWGIFLLEKKSLALVPGTSS
;
A
#
# COMPACT_ATOMS: atom_id res chain seq x y z
N PRO A 1 -4.68 18.28 -11.14
CA PRO A 1 -4.06 16.93 -11.10
C PRO A 1 -4.10 16.25 -9.72
N ALA A 2 -3.39 16.78 -8.70
CA ALA A 2 -3.36 16.16 -7.37
C ALA A 2 -4.72 16.20 -6.62
N SER A 3 -5.58 17.17 -6.94
CA SER A 3 -6.96 17.25 -6.42
C SER A 3 -7.87 16.17 -7.03
N GLU A 4 -7.77 15.95 -8.35
CA GLU A 4 -8.56 14.94 -9.07
C GLU A 4 -8.13 13.51 -8.72
N ILE A 5 -6.82 13.25 -8.57
CA ILE A 5 -6.31 11.95 -8.13
C ILE A 5 -6.85 11.61 -6.74
N ARG A 6 -6.76 12.55 -5.79
CA ARG A 6 -7.33 12.38 -4.44
C ARG A 6 -8.84 12.15 -4.47
N TRP A 7 -9.57 12.81 -5.37
CA TRP A 7 -11.01 12.60 -5.55
C TRP A 7 -11.35 11.21 -6.11
N LYS A 8 -10.57 10.70 -7.07
CA LYS A 8 -10.74 9.35 -7.61
C LYS A 8 -10.46 8.30 -6.53
N ALA A 9 -9.35 8.42 -5.80
CA ALA A 9 -9.02 7.55 -4.67
C ALA A 9 -10.13 7.56 -3.61
N TYR A 10 -10.66 8.74 -3.28
CA TYR A 10 -11.80 8.88 -2.37
C TYR A 10 -13.06 8.15 -2.86
N LYS A 11 -13.40 8.25 -4.15
CA LYS A 11 -14.55 7.53 -4.72
C LYS A 11 -14.37 6.01 -4.67
N VAL A 12 -13.16 5.51 -4.89
CA VAL A 12 -12.88 4.07 -4.82
C VAL A 12 -12.90 3.57 -3.38
N SER A 13 -12.39 4.36 -2.41
CA SER A 13 -12.38 3.94 -1.00
C SER A 13 -13.77 3.69 -0.42
N LYS A 14 -14.79 4.40 -0.90
CA LYS A 14 -16.21 4.17 -0.53
C LYS A 14 -16.76 2.80 -0.95
N LYS A 15 -16.05 2.06 -1.80
CA LYS A 15 -16.44 0.74 -2.31
C LYS A 15 -15.67 -0.40 -1.64
N ILE A 16 -14.80 -0.10 -0.67
CA ILE A 16 -13.99 -1.10 0.04
C ILE A 16 -14.91 -1.97 0.93
N PRO A 17 -14.93 -3.30 0.75
CA PRO A 17 -15.72 -4.19 1.61
C PRO A 17 -15.11 -4.31 3.01
N VAL A 18 -15.93 -4.73 3.98
CA VAL A 18 -15.51 -4.96 5.38
C VAL A 18 -14.45 -6.06 5.48
N LEU A 19 -14.59 -7.12 4.68
CA LEU A 19 -13.62 -8.20 4.58
C LEU A 19 -12.92 -8.13 3.23
N LEU A 20 -11.60 -7.98 3.26
CA LEU A 20 -10.77 -7.91 2.06
C LEU A 20 -10.10 -9.26 1.82
N LYS A 21 -10.36 -9.85 0.66
CA LYS A 21 -9.50 -10.92 0.12
C LYS A 21 -8.28 -10.24 -0.49
N VAL A 22 -7.10 -10.67 -0.05
CA VAL A 22 -5.83 -10.03 -0.40
C VAL A 22 -4.88 -11.06 -0.96
N GLU A 23 -4.04 -10.63 -1.89
CA GLU A 23 -2.95 -11.43 -2.44
C GLU A 23 -1.62 -10.81 -2.03
N LEU A 24 -0.68 -11.65 -1.60
CA LEU A 24 0.69 -11.22 -1.36
C LEU A 24 1.52 -11.50 -2.63
N VAL A 25 1.95 -10.44 -3.30
CA VAL A 25 2.62 -10.52 -4.60
C VAL A 25 4.03 -9.90 -4.53
N PRO A 26 5.04 -10.45 -5.23
CA PRO A 26 6.37 -9.86 -5.29
C PRO A 26 6.34 -8.44 -5.85
N ILE A 27 7.18 -7.56 -5.30
CA ILE A 27 7.28 -6.17 -5.76
C ILE A 27 8.08 -6.08 -7.07
N GLY A 28 9.16 -6.84 -7.21
CA GLY A 28 10.03 -6.79 -8.40
C GLY A 28 10.53 -5.38 -8.70
N ASN A 29 10.47 -4.97 -9.98
CA ASN A 29 10.87 -3.64 -10.44
C ASN A 29 9.77 -2.58 -10.31
N LEU A 30 8.59 -2.93 -9.81
CA LEU A 30 7.41 -2.07 -9.82
C LEU A 30 7.64 -0.73 -9.12
N LEU A 31 8.35 -0.71 -7.99
CA LEU A 31 8.67 0.55 -7.30
C LEU A 31 9.48 1.49 -8.19
N ASN A 32 10.45 0.95 -8.93
CA ASN A 32 11.27 1.76 -9.84
C ASN A 32 10.43 2.33 -10.99
N GLU A 33 9.48 1.56 -11.51
CA GLU A 33 8.59 1.98 -12.60
C GLU A 33 7.55 3.02 -12.13
N LEU A 34 7.04 2.86 -10.91
CA LEU A 34 6.07 3.78 -10.32
C LEU A 34 6.71 5.10 -9.89
N PHE A 35 7.92 5.03 -9.32
CA PHE A 35 8.57 6.16 -8.65
C PHE A 35 9.84 6.65 -9.33
N VAL A 36 10.19 6.11 -10.51
CA VAL A 36 11.33 6.56 -11.33
C VAL A 36 12.63 6.55 -10.52
N ASN A 37 12.96 5.40 -9.94
CA ASN A 37 14.15 5.16 -9.11
C ASN A 37 14.30 6.04 -7.86
N ARG A 38 13.25 6.73 -7.41
CA ARG A 38 13.24 7.45 -6.13
C ARG A 38 12.49 6.67 -5.06
N SER A 39 12.79 6.92 -3.80
CA SER A 39 12.00 6.39 -2.69
C SER A 39 10.60 7.03 -2.65
N PRO A 40 9.54 6.23 -2.45
CA PRO A 40 8.19 6.75 -2.21
C PRO A 40 8.15 7.71 -1.00
N ALA A 41 7.37 8.78 -1.09
CA ALA A 41 7.19 9.79 -0.05
C ALA A 41 5.71 9.97 0.31
N LEU A 42 5.41 10.74 1.38
CA LEU A 42 4.00 10.99 1.79
C LEU A 42 3.14 11.61 0.67
N SER A 43 3.75 12.35 -0.26
CA SER A 43 3.04 12.93 -1.42
C SER A 43 2.48 11.88 -2.38
N ASP A 44 3.01 10.67 -2.35
CA ASP A 44 2.59 9.55 -3.20
C ASP A 44 1.48 8.73 -2.55
N VAL A 45 1.24 8.89 -1.25
CA VAL A 45 0.31 8.06 -0.51
C VAL A 45 -1.12 8.50 -0.78
N GLU A 46 -1.93 7.59 -1.31
CA GLU A 46 -3.36 7.82 -1.54
C GLU A 46 -4.22 7.25 -0.41
N MET A 47 -3.72 6.24 0.30
CA MET A 47 -4.41 5.60 1.41
C MET A 47 -3.43 5.20 2.51
N TYR A 48 -3.79 5.47 3.76
CA TYR A 48 -3.11 4.93 4.94
C TYR A 48 -3.98 3.87 5.59
N ILE A 49 -3.37 2.76 5.97
CA ILE A 49 -4.02 1.67 6.70
C ILE A 49 -3.25 1.51 8.00
N PHE A 50 -3.87 1.95 9.07
CA PHE A 50 -3.32 1.78 10.41
C PHE A 50 -3.88 0.50 11.03
N PRO A 51 -3.07 -0.21 11.82
CA PRO A 51 -3.60 -1.24 12.69
C PRO A 51 -4.73 -0.69 13.56
N GLY A 52 -5.72 -1.53 13.82
CA GLY A 52 -6.82 -1.23 14.75
C GLY A 52 -6.36 -1.25 16.21
N ASP A 53 -7.12 -1.92 17.07
CA ASP A 53 -6.83 -1.96 18.51
C ASP A 53 -5.48 -2.63 18.81
N LYS A 54 -4.57 -1.82 19.38
CA LYS A 54 -3.19 -2.19 19.74
C LYS A 54 -3.09 -3.18 20.90
N THR A 55 -4.18 -3.42 21.62
CA THR A 55 -4.22 -4.34 22.77
C THR A 55 -4.48 -5.79 22.36
N THR A 56 -5.04 -6.00 21.16
CA THR A 56 -5.47 -7.31 20.67
C THR A 56 -4.30 -8.22 20.28
N ARG A 57 -4.51 -9.55 20.38
CA ARG A 57 -3.53 -10.55 19.89
C ARG A 57 -3.21 -10.37 18.40
N ARG A 58 -4.25 -10.09 17.58
CA ARG A 58 -4.10 -9.80 16.15
C ARG A 58 -3.10 -8.66 15.89
N TYR A 59 -3.09 -7.64 16.75
CA TYR A 59 -2.11 -6.57 16.64
C TYR A 59 -0.71 -6.98 17.12
N LYS A 60 -0.61 -7.66 18.26
CA LYS A 60 0.70 -7.94 18.88
C LYS A 60 1.52 -8.97 18.09
N GLU A 61 0.85 -9.97 17.51
CA GLU A 61 1.51 -11.10 16.86
C GLU A 61 1.34 -11.05 15.35
N GLU A 62 0.10 -11.05 14.85
CA GLU A 62 -0.19 -11.22 13.42
C GLU A 62 0.22 -9.99 12.59
N HIS A 63 0.06 -8.78 13.13
CA HIS A 63 0.50 -7.56 12.46
C HIS A 63 2.03 -7.45 12.37
N ALA A 64 2.78 -7.84 13.40
CA ALA A 64 4.24 -7.88 13.31
C ALA A 64 4.70 -8.92 12.28
N TYR A 65 4.09 -10.11 12.31
CA TYR A 65 4.37 -11.19 11.37
C TYR A 65 4.12 -10.77 9.91
N LEU A 66 3.02 -10.07 9.62
CA LEU A 66 2.74 -9.57 8.27
C LEU A 66 3.88 -8.71 7.71
N PHE A 67 4.42 -7.79 8.51
CA PHE A 67 5.52 -6.92 8.08
C PHE A 67 6.81 -7.70 7.82
N GLU A 68 7.11 -8.71 8.64
CA GLU A 68 8.26 -9.59 8.42
C GLU A 68 8.10 -10.45 7.17
N VAL A 69 6.90 -10.97 6.91
CA VAL A 69 6.60 -11.72 5.69
C VAL A 69 6.72 -10.82 4.45
N MET A 70 6.16 -9.61 4.47
CA MET A 70 6.27 -8.66 3.36
C MET A 70 7.74 -8.28 3.11
N LYS A 71 8.52 -8.04 4.17
CA LYS A 71 9.94 -7.70 4.07
C LYS A 71 10.77 -8.86 3.52
N SER A 72 10.64 -10.05 4.10
CA SER A 72 11.43 -11.23 3.71
C SER A 72 11.16 -11.67 2.28
N ARG A 73 9.92 -11.51 1.80
CA ARG A 73 9.53 -11.87 0.44
C ARG A 73 9.66 -10.73 -0.57
N ASN A 74 10.10 -9.54 -0.14
CA ASN A 74 10.05 -8.31 -0.94
C ASN A 74 8.69 -8.16 -1.66
N ALA A 75 7.61 -8.23 -0.88
CA ALA A 75 6.25 -8.39 -1.38
C ALA A 75 5.34 -7.24 -0.94
N MET A 76 4.34 -6.97 -1.77
CA MET A 76 3.24 -6.05 -1.50
C MET A 76 1.93 -6.82 -1.44
N ILE A 77 0.92 -6.21 -0.83
CA ILE A 77 -0.44 -6.71 -0.90
C ILE A 77 -1.13 -6.10 -2.12
N ARG A 78 -1.81 -6.92 -2.91
CA ARG A 78 -2.68 -6.50 -4.00
C ARG A 78 -4.13 -6.84 -3.68
N ILE A 79 -5.02 -5.90 -3.96
CA ILE A 79 -6.47 -6.06 -3.84
C ILE A 79 -7.12 -5.46 -5.08
N ASN A 80 -8.12 -6.12 -5.67
CA ASN A 80 -8.94 -5.52 -6.72
C ASN A 80 -10.25 -5.01 -6.11
N ILE A 81 -10.49 -3.69 -6.15
CA ILE A 81 -11.72 -3.05 -5.67
C ILE A 81 -12.53 -2.60 -6.88
N LYS A 82 -13.59 -3.35 -7.22
CA LYS A 82 -14.42 -3.12 -8.43
C LYS A 82 -13.55 -2.80 -9.65
N ASP A 83 -12.64 -3.73 -9.95
CA ASP A 83 -11.73 -3.68 -11.12
C ASP A 83 -10.60 -2.64 -11.04
N THR A 84 -10.48 -1.90 -9.94
CA THR A 84 -9.34 -1.01 -9.69
C THR A 84 -8.35 -1.70 -8.74
N PRO A 85 -7.13 -2.04 -9.18
CA PRO A 85 -6.11 -2.56 -8.29
C PRO A 85 -5.69 -1.50 -7.27
N LEU A 86 -5.69 -1.88 -6.00
CA LEU A 86 -5.07 -1.18 -4.90
C LEU A 86 -3.81 -1.95 -4.50
N LEU A 87 -2.67 -1.27 -4.60
CA LEU A 87 -1.38 -1.80 -4.16
C LEU A 87 -1.10 -1.27 -2.76
N ILE A 88 -0.77 -2.16 -1.83
CA ILE A 88 -0.55 -1.86 -0.42
C ILE A 88 0.86 -2.30 -0.04
N PHE A 89 1.63 -1.35 0.47
CA PHE A 89 3.03 -1.46 0.80
C PHE A 89 3.25 -1.30 2.30
N SER A 90 4.36 -1.85 2.77
CA SER A 90 4.88 -1.59 4.11
C SER A 90 5.37 -0.15 4.23
N SER A 91 5.13 0.50 5.37
CA SER A 91 5.72 1.81 5.69
C SER A 91 7.24 1.84 5.61
N LYS A 92 7.91 0.68 5.66
CA LYS A 92 9.37 0.58 5.52
C LYS A 92 9.88 0.98 4.13
N LEU A 93 9.00 0.99 3.12
CA LEU A 93 9.32 1.41 1.76
C LEU A 93 9.21 2.93 1.54
N LEU A 94 8.61 3.67 2.47
CA LEU A 94 8.63 5.14 2.42
C LEU A 94 10.02 5.68 2.76
N ASP A 95 10.34 6.89 2.34
CA ASP A 95 11.53 7.58 2.79
C ASP A 95 11.54 7.78 4.32
N LYS A 96 12.73 8.02 4.89
CA LYS A 96 12.91 8.07 6.35
C LYS A 96 12.17 9.25 6.99
N SER A 97 12.10 10.39 6.31
CA SER A 97 11.41 11.59 6.79
C SER A 97 9.91 11.34 6.89
N SER A 98 9.33 10.74 5.84
CA SER A 98 7.94 10.29 5.78
C SER A 98 7.61 9.31 6.92
N GLN A 99 8.47 8.31 7.16
CA GLN A 99 8.29 7.38 8.29
C GLN A 99 8.31 8.09 9.65
N ASN A 100 9.24 9.03 9.85
CA ASN A 100 9.39 9.75 11.12
C ASN A 100 8.19 10.66 11.41
N ILE A 101 7.67 11.36 10.40
CA ILE A 101 6.49 12.22 10.52
C ILE A 101 5.29 11.39 11.01
N ILE A 102 5.01 10.26 10.37
CA ILE A 102 3.88 9.41 10.75
C ILE A 102 4.09 8.79 12.12
N LYS A 103 5.33 8.39 12.45
CA LYS A 103 5.68 7.88 13.79
C LYS A 103 5.32 8.89 14.88
N MET A 104 5.68 10.16 14.70
CA MET A 104 5.38 11.23 15.66
C MET A 104 3.88 11.46 15.81
N GLN A 105 3.13 11.48 14.70
CA GLN A 105 1.70 11.78 14.72
C GLN A 105 0.82 10.62 15.19
N LYS A 106 1.18 9.38 14.83
CA LYS A 106 0.33 8.19 15.03
C LYS A 106 0.86 7.22 16.08
N LYS A 107 2.03 7.53 16.67
CA LYS A 107 2.70 6.69 17.67
C LYS A 107 2.80 5.23 17.22
N THR A 108 3.20 5.02 15.96
CA THR A 108 3.42 3.70 15.37
C THR A 108 4.60 3.70 14.41
N ASN A 109 5.39 2.63 14.43
CA ASN A 109 6.51 2.43 13.50
C ASN A 109 6.11 1.61 12.27
N ASN A 110 4.99 0.89 12.36
CA ASN A 110 4.51 -0.05 11.36
C ASN A 110 3.07 0.34 11.01
N PHE A 111 2.87 0.71 9.75
CA PHE A 111 1.58 0.97 9.14
C PHE A 111 1.67 0.60 7.67
N LEU A 112 0.55 0.36 7.03
CA LEU A 112 0.51 0.10 5.60
C LEU A 112 0.05 1.37 4.88
N TRP A 113 0.47 1.51 3.64
CA TRP A 113 0.06 2.61 2.77
C TRP A 113 -0.22 2.07 1.38
N GLY A 114 -1.01 2.76 0.59
CA GLY A 114 -1.35 2.27 -0.74
C GLY A 114 -1.68 3.33 -1.76
N ILE A 115 -1.72 2.87 -3.00
CA ILE A 115 -2.03 3.64 -4.22
C ILE A 115 -3.00 2.86 -5.09
N PHE A 116 -3.92 3.57 -5.75
CA PHE A 116 -4.81 2.99 -6.75
C PHE A 116 -4.18 3.06 -8.13
N LEU A 117 -4.16 1.93 -8.84
CA LEU A 117 -3.79 1.90 -10.26
C LEU A 117 -5.00 2.34 -11.10
N LEU A 118 -5.11 3.65 -11.32
CA LEU A 118 -6.08 4.26 -12.22
C LEU A 118 -5.42 4.41 -13.61
N GLU A 119 -5.90 3.74 -14.65
CA GLU A 119 -5.27 3.60 -15.99
C GLU A 119 -4.68 4.91 -16.56
N LYS A 120 -3.42 4.94 -17.03
CA LYS A 120 -2.94 4.57 -18.38
C LYS A 120 -1.61 3.79 -18.37
N LYS A 121 -1.13 3.40 -17.18
CA LYS A 121 0.13 2.66 -16.94
C LYS A 121 -0.08 1.15 -16.67
N SER A 122 -1.31 0.67 -16.69
CA SER A 122 -1.73 -0.62 -16.11
C SER A 122 -1.31 -1.86 -16.88
N LEU A 123 -1.15 -1.82 -18.21
CA LEU A 123 -1.01 -3.05 -19.02
C LEU A 123 0.42 -3.60 -19.11
N ALA A 124 1.45 -2.85 -18.70
CA ALA A 124 2.85 -3.27 -18.85
C ALA A 124 3.58 -3.59 -17.54
N LEU A 125 3.00 -3.24 -16.38
CA LEU A 125 3.71 -3.24 -15.09
C LEU A 125 3.36 -4.42 -14.18
N VAL A 126 2.47 -5.33 -14.62
CA VAL A 126 2.02 -6.46 -13.82
C VAL A 126 2.40 -7.76 -14.55
N PRO A 127 3.37 -8.54 -14.06
CA PRO A 127 3.62 -9.87 -14.57
C PRO A 127 2.36 -10.74 -14.32
N GLY A 128 1.78 -11.29 -15.39
CA GLY A 128 0.69 -12.27 -15.29
C GLY A 128 -0.63 -11.92 -15.97
N THR A 129 -0.66 -11.07 -17.00
CA THR A 129 -1.80 -11.02 -17.93
C THR A 129 -1.35 -11.37 -19.34
N SER A 130 -1.23 -12.67 -19.60
CA SER A 130 -1.45 -13.22 -20.93
C SER A 130 -2.73 -14.06 -20.83
N SER A 131 -3.67 -13.77 -21.74
CA SER A 131 -4.90 -14.53 -21.95
C SER A 131 -4.63 -16.00 -22.28
#